data_AF-A0A7U3QE80-F1
#
_entry.id   AF-A0A7U3QE80-F1
#
_cell.length_a   1.000
_cell.length_b   1.000
_cell.length_c   1.000
_cell.angle_alpha   90.00
_cell.angle_beta   90.00
_cell.angle_gamma   90.00
#
_symmetry.space_group_name_H-M   'P 1'
#
loop_
_entity.id
_entity.type
_entity.pdbx_description
1 polymer ?
#
loop_
_entity_poly.entity_id
_entity_poly.type
_entity_poly.pdbx_seq_one_letter_code
_entity_poly.pdbx_strand_id
1 'polypeptide(L)'
;SQAAQPISVAFWKAAHAQALLRDASRLMDAWKRININPLGACALAGTTFALDRDYTSRLLGFDAPMVNALDATSTRDWTVEVAGAAASGAVNLSRMQEEIVTWSSNEYALAEVHDSFATGSSIMPQKKNPVVAELARGKSGRAVGALVQLLVMEKSVGLGYSCDLQEDKPVYWGALDTYLDTIRLCRRQNL
;
A
#
# COMPACT_ATOMS: atom_id res chain seq x y z
N SER A 1 11.70 -13.66 -22.52
CA SER A 1 10.30 -14.07 -22.79
C SER A 1 10.22 -14.66 -24.19
N GLN A 2 9.17 -15.42 -24.50
CA GLN A 2 8.92 -15.97 -25.85
C GLN A 2 7.63 -15.36 -26.40
N ALA A 3 7.60 -15.02 -27.69
CA ALA A 3 6.38 -14.50 -28.32
C ALA A 3 5.31 -15.60 -28.36
N ALA A 4 4.06 -15.24 -28.06
CA ALA A 4 2.92 -16.14 -28.09
C ALA A 4 1.91 -15.69 -29.15
N GLN A 5 0.85 -14.99 -28.75
CA GLN A 5 -0.20 -14.49 -29.63
C GLN A 5 -0.20 -12.95 -29.66
N PRO A 6 -0.57 -12.33 -30.79
CA PRO A 6 -0.74 -10.89 -30.86
C PRO A 6 -1.91 -10.44 -29.98
N ILE A 7 -1.69 -9.40 -29.19
CA ILE A 7 -2.70 -8.74 -28.37
C ILE A 7 -2.61 -7.22 -28.56
N SER A 8 -3.70 -6.50 -28.30
CA SER A 8 -3.67 -5.04 -28.33
C SER A 8 -3.05 -4.45 -27.06
N VAL A 9 -2.45 -3.26 -27.17
CA VAL A 9 -1.97 -2.49 -26.02
C VAL A 9 -3.11 -2.19 -25.04
N ALA A 10 -4.34 -2.00 -25.54
CA ALA A 10 -5.52 -1.80 -24.70
C ALA A 10 -5.84 -3.03 -23.85
N PHE A 11 -5.75 -4.24 -24.42
CA PHE A 11 -5.95 -5.49 -23.69
C PHE A 11 -4.90 -5.66 -22.58
N TRP A 12 -3.63 -5.34 -22.89
CA TRP A 12 -2.54 -5.32 -21.91
C TRP A 12 -2.79 -4.30 -20.77
N LYS A 13 -3.14 -3.04 -21.09
CA LYS A 13 -3.46 -2.01 -20.08
C LYS A 13 -4.63 -2.45 -19.19
N ALA A 14 -5.66 -3.05 -19.79
CA ALA A 14 -6.82 -3.54 -19.06
C ALA A 14 -6.44 -4.64 -18.05
N ALA A 15 -5.50 -5.52 -18.38
CA ALA A 15 -5.03 -6.55 -17.45
C ALA A 15 -4.43 -5.95 -16.16
N HIS A 16 -3.59 -4.92 -16.29
CA HIS A 16 -3.04 -4.19 -15.13
C HIS A 16 -4.12 -3.41 -14.37
N ALA A 17 -5.04 -2.75 -15.09
CA ALA A 17 -6.15 -2.05 -14.46
C ALA A 17 -7.01 -3.00 -13.60
N GLN A 18 -7.28 -4.22 -14.06
CA GLN A 18 -8.01 -5.22 -13.28
C GLN A 18 -7.28 -5.61 -11.98
N ALA A 19 -5.95 -5.69 -12.00
CA ALA A 19 -5.18 -5.94 -10.78
C ALA A 19 -5.32 -4.79 -9.77
N LEU A 20 -5.15 -3.55 -10.24
CA LEU A 20 -5.25 -2.35 -9.40
C LEU A 20 -6.67 -2.13 -8.85
N LEU A 21 -7.71 -2.46 -9.61
CA LEU A 21 -9.11 -2.40 -9.13
C LEU A 21 -9.34 -3.39 -7.98
N ARG A 22 -8.75 -4.59 -8.05
CA ARG A 22 -8.81 -5.54 -6.92
C ARG A 22 -8.04 -5.03 -5.71
N ASP A 23 -6.91 -4.33 -5.91
CA ASP A 23 -6.16 -3.74 -4.80
C ASP A 23 -6.96 -2.61 -4.13
N ALA A 24 -7.66 -1.77 -4.90
CA ALA A 24 -8.58 -0.78 -4.37
C ALA A 24 -9.74 -1.43 -3.58
N SER A 25 -10.33 -2.51 -4.09
CA SER A 25 -11.36 -3.27 -3.37
C SER A 25 -10.87 -3.79 -2.03
N ARG A 26 -9.63 -4.29 -1.94
CA ARG A 26 -9.05 -4.75 -0.67
C ARG A 26 -8.96 -3.64 0.36
N LEU A 27 -8.54 -2.44 -0.04
CA LEU A 27 -8.50 -1.27 0.84
C LEU A 27 -9.90 -0.85 1.29
N MET A 28 -10.89 -0.87 0.39
CA MET A 28 -12.27 -0.58 0.73
C MET A 28 -12.87 -1.62 1.70
N ASP A 29 -12.52 -2.89 1.55
CA ASP A 29 -12.96 -3.93 2.46
C ASP A 29 -12.29 -3.82 3.82
N ALA A 30 -10.98 -3.52 3.86
CA ALA A 30 -10.25 -3.25 5.09
C ALA A 30 -10.86 -2.08 5.87
N TRP A 31 -11.22 -0.99 5.18
CA TRP A 31 -11.86 0.17 5.79
C TRP A 31 -13.10 -0.19 6.63
N LYS A 32 -13.91 -1.14 6.19
CA LYS A 32 -15.12 -1.59 6.92
C LYS A 32 -14.79 -2.19 8.30
N ARG A 33 -13.63 -2.82 8.45
CA ARG A 33 -13.15 -3.38 9.74
C ARG A 33 -12.45 -2.33 10.59
N ILE A 34 -11.75 -1.40 9.95
CA ILE A 34 -10.96 -0.36 10.60
C ILE A 34 -11.86 0.76 11.17
N ASN A 35 -13.01 0.99 10.55
CA ASN A 35 -13.94 2.06 10.94
C ASN A 35 -14.79 1.72 12.19
N ILE A 36 -14.16 1.15 13.21
CA ILE A 36 -14.75 0.81 14.51
C ILE A 36 -14.01 1.55 15.63
N ASN A 37 -14.76 2.24 16.50
CA ASN A 37 -14.25 3.21 17.45
C ASN A 37 -13.63 2.57 18.72
N PRO A 38 -12.33 2.76 19.01
CA PRO A 38 -11.70 2.28 20.23
C PRO A 38 -11.94 3.20 21.44
N LEU A 39 -12.48 4.40 21.25
CA LEU A 39 -12.71 5.36 22.33
C LEU A 39 -13.61 4.75 23.42
N GLY A 40 -13.23 4.97 24.67
CA GLY A 40 -13.90 4.41 25.84
C GLY A 40 -13.30 3.10 26.34
N ALA A 41 -12.34 2.50 25.63
CA ALA A 41 -11.58 1.33 26.11
C ALA A 41 -10.59 1.65 27.25
N CYS A 42 -10.18 2.91 27.37
CA CYS A 42 -9.22 3.40 28.37
C CYS A 42 -7.93 2.56 28.37
N ALA A 43 -7.43 2.16 29.54
CA ALA A 43 -6.18 1.40 29.63
C ALA A 43 -6.31 -0.04 29.12
N LEU A 44 -7.44 -0.71 29.40
CA LEU A 44 -7.76 -2.08 28.97
C LEU A 44 -9.18 -2.54 29.38
N ALA A 45 -9.76 -1.96 30.44
CA ALA A 45 -10.99 -2.44 31.08
C ALA A 45 -12.23 -1.59 30.77
N GLY A 46 -12.10 -0.58 29.90
CA GLY A 46 -13.16 0.38 29.63
C GLY A 46 -13.17 1.56 30.60
N THR A 47 -14.05 2.52 30.34
CA THR A 47 -14.28 3.69 31.19
C THR A 47 -15.31 3.42 32.29
N THR A 48 -15.09 4.00 33.47
CA THR A 48 -16.07 4.02 34.57
C THR A 48 -17.03 5.21 34.49
N PHE A 49 -16.77 6.16 33.60
CA PHE A 49 -17.66 7.29 33.36
C PHE A 49 -18.89 6.83 32.56
N ALA A 50 -20.01 7.51 32.76
CA ALA A 50 -21.23 7.32 31.99
C ALA A 50 -21.07 7.90 30.56
N LEU A 51 -20.21 7.26 29.75
CA LEU A 51 -19.93 7.63 28.37
C LEU A 51 -20.87 6.91 27.41
N ASP A 52 -21.60 7.66 26.59
CA ASP A 52 -22.32 7.11 25.45
C ASP A 52 -21.32 6.85 24.29
N ARG A 53 -20.93 5.57 24.15
CA ARG A 53 -19.97 5.13 23.11
C ARG A 53 -20.57 5.16 21.71
N ASP A 54 -21.89 5.04 21.57
CA ASP A 54 -22.56 5.17 20.27
C ASP A 54 -22.59 6.64 19.83
N TYR A 55 -22.89 7.55 20.76
CA TYR A 55 -22.84 8.98 20.50
C TYR A 55 -21.45 9.45 20.08
N THR A 56 -20.40 9.04 20.80
CA THR A 56 -19.02 9.40 20.43
C THR A 56 -18.57 8.77 19.12
N SER A 57 -18.99 7.53 18.81
CA SER A 57 -18.69 6.89 17.52
C SER A 57 -19.30 7.69 16.37
N ARG A 58 -20.58 8.08 16.48
CA ARG A 58 -21.25 8.95 15.50
C ARG A 58 -20.56 10.30 15.35
N LEU A 59 -20.15 10.93 16.45
CA LEU A 59 -19.48 12.23 16.44
C LEU A 59 -18.12 12.20 15.71
N LEU A 60 -17.40 11.08 15.85
CA LEU A 60 -16.08 10.87 15.25
C LEU A 60 -16.13 10.24 13.84
N GLY A 61 -17.32 9.85 13.36
CA GLY A 61 -17.51 9.26 12.04
C GLY A 61 -17.24 7.75 11.94
N PHE A 62 -17.17 7.06 13.08
CA PHE A 62 -17.05 5.60 13.13
C PHE A 62 -18.42 4.92 13.00
N ASP A 63 -18.44 3.70 12.47
CA ASP A 63 -19.67 2.94 12.26
C ASP A 63 -20.25 2.38 13.57
N ALA A 64 -19.39 1.99 14.51
CA ALA A 64 -19.78 1.43 15.80
C ALA A 64 -18.61 1.50 16.82
N PRO A 65 -18.87 1.37 18.13
CA PRO A 65 -17.81 1.16 19.12
C PRO A 65 -17.25 -0.27 19.08
N MET A 66 -15.95 -0.43 19.35
CA MET A 66 -15.36 -1.75 19.54
C MET A 66 -15.98 -2.44 20.76
N VAL A 67 -16.34 -3.71 20.60
CA VAL A 67 -17.11 -4.47 21.60
C VAL A 67 -16.28 -4.78 22.84
N ASN A 68 -14.98 -5.05 22.69
CA ASN A 68 -14.11 -5.47 23.78
C ASN A 68 -12.99 -4.43 24.03
N ALA A 69 -12.90 -3.93 25.26
CA ALA A 69 -11.92 -2.90 25.63
C ALA A 69 -10.46 -3.43 25.66
N LEU A 70 -10.27 -4.70 26.02
CA LEU A 70 -8.95 -5.31 26.05
C LEU A 70 -8.44 -5.45 24.61
N ASP A 71 -9.25 -6.00 23.71
CA ASP A 71 -8.95 -6.08 22.27
C ASP A 71 -8.62 -4.70 21.66
N ALA A 72 -9.47 -3.70 21.90
CA ALA A 72 -9.30 -2.34 21.39
C ALA A 72 -7.97 -1.65 21.78
N THR A 73 -7.30 -2.13 22.83
CA THR A 73 -5.99 -1.61 23.27
C THR A 73 -4.83 -2.52 22.87
N SER A 74 -5.11 -3.79 22.53
CA SER A 74 -4.12 -4.84 22.26
C SER A 74 -3.80 -4.97 20.77
N THR A 75 -4.81 -5.21 19.94
CA THR A 75 -4.63 -5.70 18.57
C THR A 75 -4.25 -4.58 17.61
N ARG A 76 -3.48 -4.93 16.58
CA ARG A 76 -2.99 -4.03 15.51
C ARG A 76 -3.13 -4.66 14.12
N ASP A 77 -3.99 -5.67 14.01
CA ASP A 77 -4.29 -6.38 12.76
C ASP A 77 -4.68 -5.46 11.59
N TRP A 78 -5.31 -4.32 11.87
CA TRP A 78 -5.59 -3.28 10.90
C TRP A 78 -4.33 -2.74 10.20
N THR A 79 -3.20 -2.65 10.90
CA THR A 79 -1.92 -2.21 10.32
C THR A 79 -1.44 -3.23 9.30
N VAL A 80 -1.50 -4.51 9.65
CA VAL A 80 -1.13 -5.65 8.80
C VAL A 80 -2.05 -5.75 7.60
N GLU A 81 -3.35 -5.56 7.79
CA GLU A 81 -4.33 -5.66 6.71
C GLU A 81 -4.11 -4.58 5.65
N VAL A 82 -3.92 -3.34 6.06
CA VAL A 82 -3.64 -2.21 5.17
C VAL A 82 -2.27 -2.33 4.53
N ALA A 83 -1.24 -2.71 5.29
CA ALA A 83 0.10 -2.97 4.75
C ALA A 83 0.09 -4.13 3.74
N GLY A 84 -0.74 -5.15 3.97
CA GLY A 84 -0.95 -6.28 3.07
C GLY A 84 -1.57 -5.84 1.73
N ALA A 85 -2.60 -5.00 1.79
CA ALA A 85 -3.20 -4.41 0.59
C ALA A 85 -2.19 -3.52 -0.16
N ALA A 86 -1.44 -2.68 0.56
CA ALA A 86 -0.40 -1.82 -0.02
C ALA A 86 0.73 -2.63 -0.66
N ALA A 87 1.19 -3.71 -0.02
CA ALA A 87 2.21 -4.60 -0.55
C ALA A 87 1.74 -5.32 -1.82
N SER A 88 0.52 -5.85 -1.84
CA SER A 88 -0.11 -6.44 -3.04
C SER A 88 -0.16 -5.41 -4.19
N GLY A 89 -0.64 -4.20 -3.89
CA GLY A 89 -0.70 -3.12 -4.87
C GLY A 89 0.66 -2.69 -5.39
N ALA A 90 1.67 -2.61 -4.53
CA ALA A 90 3.03 -2.26 -4.93
C ALA A 90 3.67 -3.33 -5.81
N VAL A 91 3.39 -4.62 -5.56
CA VAL A 91 3.81 -5.73 -6.42
C VAL A 91 3.10 -5.70 -7.76
N ASN A 92 1.80 -5.43 -7.81
CA ASN A 92 1.08 -5.31 -9.08
C ASN A 92 1.61 -4.12 -9.91
N LEU A 93 1.90 -2.99 -9.26
CA LEU A 93 2.56 -1.87 -9.92
C LEU A 93 3.95 -2.26 -10.43
N SER A 94 4.78 -2.94 -9.64
CA SER A 94 6.14 -3.30 -10.07
C SER A 94 6.16 -4.18 -11.32
N ARG A 95 5.16 -5.05 -11.51
CA ARG A 95 5.00 -5.86 -12.72
C ARG A 95 4.78 -5.00 -13.96
N MET A 96 3.89 -4.00 -13.89
CA MET A 96 3.67 -3.05 -14.99
C MET A 96 4.95 -2.26 -15.30
N GLN A 97 5.67 -1.85 -14.24
CA GLN A 97 6.88 -1.06 -14.39
C GLN A 97 8.04 -1.86 -14.99
N GLU A 98 8.15 -3.15 -14.68
CA GLU A 98 9.10 -4.06 -15.35
C GLU A 98 8.91 -4.08 -16.86
N GLU A 99 7.66 -4.13 -17.31
CA GLU A 99 7.33 -4.14 -18.73
C GLU A 99 7.68 -2.81 -19.39
N ILE A 100 7.45 -1.67 -18.71
CA ILE A 100 7.91 -0.35 -19.20
C ILE A 100 9.43 -0.32 -19.33
N VAL A 101 10.17 -0.80 -18.32
CA VAL A 101 11.63 -0.90 -18.38
C VAL A 101 12.06 -1.72 -19.59
N THR A 102 11.48 -2.91 -19.75
CA THR A 102 11.81 -3.82 -20.85
C THR A 102 11.46 -3.23 -22.22
N TRP A 103 10.28 -2.64 -22.37
CA TRP A 103 9.80 -2.09 -23.64
C TRP A 103 10.53 -0.82 -24.08
N SER A 104 11.07 -0.07 -23.11
CA SER A 104 11.91 1.10 -23.36
C SER A 104 13.37 0.77 -23.67
N SER A 105 13.77 -0.51 -23.61
CA SER A 105 15.12 -0.92 -23.96
C SER A 105 15.36 -0.82 -25.47
N ASN A 106 16.63 -0.71 -25.87
CA ASN A 106 17.01 -0.63 -27.29
C ASN A 106 16.68 -1.91 -28.06
N GLU A 107 16.69 -3.06 -27.38
CA GLU A 107 16.43 -4.38 -27.98
C GLU A 107 14.95 -4.56 -28.35
N TYR A 108 14.03 -3.99 -27.56
CA TYR A 108 12.59 -4.07 -27.81
C TYR A 108 12.07 -2.85 -28.57
N ALA A 109 12.48 -1.64 -28.17
CA ALA A 109 12.07 -0.37 -28.78
C ALA A 109 10.54 -0.25 -29.00
N LEU A 110 9.75 -0.76 -28.06
CA LEU A 110 8.28 -0.79 -28.13
C LEU A 110 7.62 0.43 -27.48
N ALA A 111 8.34 1.13 -26.60
CA ALA A 111 7.86 2.32 -25.91
C ALA A 111 9.00 3.33 -25.73
N GLU A 112 8.65 4.62 -25.68
CA GLU A 112 9.57 5.69 -25.30
C GLU A 112 9.05 6.37 -24.03
N VAL A 113 9.92 6.56 -23.04
CA VAL A 113 9.57 7.26 -21.80
C VAL A 113 9.80 8.75 -21.97
N HIS A 114 8.78 9.54 -21.62
CA HIS A 114 8.87 11.00 -21.66
C HIS A 114 9.97 11.54 -20.73
N ASP A 115 10.64 12.62 -21.14
CA ASP A 115 11.82 13.17 -20.46
C ASP A 115 11.56 13.53 -19.00
N SER A 116 10.33 13.93 -18.66
CA SER A 116 9.95 14.21 -17.26
C SER A 116 9.99 12.99 -16.32
N PHE A 117 10.06 11.78 -16.87
CA PHE A 117 10.08 10.52 -16.12
C PHE A 117 11.33 9.68 -16.41
N ALA A 118 12.24 10.22 -17.22
CA ALA A 118 13.50 9.58 -17.58
C ALA A 118 14.69 10.43 -17.17
N THR A 119 15.87 9.81 -17.05
CA THR A 119 17.14 10.53 -17.02
C THR A 119 17.89 10.29 -18.32
N GLY A 120 18.44 11.36 -18.89
CA GLY A 120 19.30 11.30 -20.06
C GLY A 120 20.75 11.02 -19.70
N SER A 121 21.54 10.61 -20.68
CA SER A 121 23.01 10.63 -20.60
C SER A 121 23.57 11.88 -21.27
N SER A 122 24.57 12.52 -20.67
CA SER A 122 25.24 13.68 -21.28
C SER A 122 26.03 13.33 -22.54
N ILE A 123 26.54 12.10 -22.66
CA ILE A 123 27.28 11.62 -23.82
C ILE A 123 26.39 10.95 -24.87
N MET A 124 25.21 10.45 -24.46
CA MET A 124 24.25 9.76 -25.35
C MET A 124 22.87 10.42 -25.24
N PRO A 125 22.57 11.43 -26.08
CA PRO A 125 21.32 12.21 -26.01
C PRO A 125 20.03 11.37 -26.13
N GLN A 126 20.12 10.21 -26.78
CA GLN A 126 19.02 9.31 -27.09
C GLN A 126 18.80 8.28 -25.98
N LYS A 127 19.80 8.12 -25.08
CA LYS A 127 19.70 7.17 -23.98
C LYS A 127 18.82 7.76 -22.88
N LYS A 128 17.61 7.22 -22.73
CA LYS A 128 16.65 7.53 -21.67
C LYS A 128 16.56 6.37 -20.70
N ASN A 129 16.86 6.60 -19.42
CA ASN A 129 16.67 5.59 -18.37
C ASN A 129 15.29 5.78 -17.73
N PRO A 130 14.43 4.75 -17.65
CA PRO A 130 13.07 4.83 -17.13
C PRO A 130 13.04 4.88 -15.58
N VAL A 131 13.63 5.93 -15.00
CA VAL A 131 13.91 6.04 -13.56
C VAL A 131 12.65 5.84 -12.70
N VAL A 132 11.51 6.39 -13.11
CA VAL A 132 10.26 6.20 -12.36
C VAL A 132 9.88 4.72 -12.26
N ALA A 133 10.02 3.97 -13.36
CA ALA A 133 9.67 2.56 -13.39
C ALA A 133 10.62 1.74 -12.52
N GLU A 134 11.93 2.02 -12.59
CA GLU A 134 12.93 1.37 -11.76
C GLU A 134 12.73 1.65 -10.27
N LEU A 135 12.44 2.90 -9.91
CA LEU A 135 12.17 3.30 -8.53
C LEU A 135 10.89 2.67 -8.00
N ALA A 136 9.81 2.63 -8.79
CA ALA A 136 8.57 1.98 -8.40
C ALA A 136 8.77 0.48 -8.17
N ARG A 137 9.56 -0.19 -9.02
CA ARG A 137 9.95 -1.59 -8.84
C ARG A 137 10.73 -1.78 -7.54
N GLY A 138 11.73 -0.95 -7.24
CA GLY A 138 12.49 -1.01 -5.99
C GLY A 138 11.63 -0.73 -4.75
N LYS A 139 10.73 0.26 -4.83
CA LYS A 139 9.82 0.63 -3.72
C LYS A 139 8.81 -0.46 -3.37
N SER A 140 8.49 -1.37 -4.30
CA SER A 140 7.67 -2.55 -3.96
C SER A 140 8.28 -3.42 -2.86
N GLY A 141 9.62 -3.54 -2.83
CA GLY A 141 10.33 -4.24 -1.76
C GLY A 141 10.17 -3.60 -0.39
N ARG A 142 10.03 -2.26 -0.32
CA ARG A 142 9.77 -1.56 0.96
C ARG A 142 8.39 -1.89 1.51
N ALA A 143 7.37 -1.92 0.65
CA ALA A 143 6.01 -2.26 1.07
C ALA A 143 5.91 -3.71 1.56
N VAL A 144 6.53 -4.65 0.85
CA VAL A 144 6.61 -6.07 1.27
C VAL A 144 7.39 -6.22 2.57
N GLY A 145 8.53 -5.54 2.71
CA GLY A 145 9.33 -5.57 3.93
C GLY A 145 8.57 -5.03 5.15
N ALA A 146 7.83 -3.94 4.98
CA ALA A 146 7.00 -3.37 6.04
C ALA A 146 5.89 -4.33 6.51
N LEU A 147 5.21 -5.02 5.59
CA LEU A 147 4.23 -6.05 5.95
C LEU A 147 4.85 -7.14 6.83
N VAL A 148 6.01 -7.67 6.41
CA VAL A 148 6.72 -8.69 7.19
C VAL A 148 7.14 -8.16 8.55
N GLN A 149 7.63 -6.92 8.59
CA GLN A 149 8.06 -6.27 9.83
C GLN A 149 6.89 -6.10 10.81
N LEU A 150 5.74 -5.59 10.36
CA LEU A 150 4.53 -5.44 11.19
C LEU A 150 4.04 -6.78 11.74
N LEU A 151 3.96 -7.81 10.89
CA LEU A 151 3.60 -9.17 11.30
C LEU A 151 4.52 -9.70 12.40
N VAL A 152 5.83 -9.48 12.25
CA VAL A 152 6.83 -9.98 13.21
C VAL A 152 6.85 -9.16 14.51
N MET A 153 6.58 -7.85 14.45
CA MET A 153 6.44 -6.98 15.62
C MET A 153 5.24 -7.37 16.49
N GLU A 154 4.11 -7.67 15.86
CA GLU A 154 2.88 -8.06 16.58
C GLU A 154 2.91 -9.50 17.09
N LYS A 155 3.76 -10.36 16.50
CA LYS A 155 3.87 -11.77 16.85
C LYS A 155 4.19 -11.95 18.34
N SER A 156 3.28 -12.63 19.04
CA SER A 156 3.44 -13.01 20.46
C SER A 156 3.42 -11.83 21.44
N VAL A 157 2.97 -10.66 21.02
CA VAL A 157 2.61 -9.58 21.96
C VAL A 157 1.37 -10.02 22.73
N GLY A 158 1.43 -9.95 24.06
CA GLY A 158 0.32 -10.34 24.94
C GLY A 158 -0.87 -9.38 24.84
N LEU A 159 -2.01 -9.78 25.40
CA LEU A 159 -3.17 -8.89 25.53
C LEU A 159 -2.87 -7.74 26.50
N GLY A 160 -3.50 -6.61 26.24
CA GLY A 160 -3.21 -5.31 26.82
C GLY A 160 -2.22 -4.52 25.98
N TYR A 161 -2.03 -3.26 26.36
CA TYR A 161 -1.01 -2.44 25.74
C TYR A 161 0.39 -2.85 26.20
N SER A 162 1.30 -3.06 25.24
CA SER A 162 2.75 -3.13 25.47
C SER A 162 3.47 -2.03 24.72
N CYS A 163 4.63 -1.59 25.22
CA CYS A 163 5.44 -0.57 24.56
C CYS A 163 5.95 -1.01 23.17
N ASP A 164 6.04 -2.32 22.91
CA ASP A 164 6.34 -2.89 21.58
C ASP A 164 5.40 -2.33 20.49
N LEU A 165 4.13 -2.06 20.84
CA LEU A 165 3.11 -1.50 19.94
C LEU A 165 3.31 -0.01 19.62
N GLN A 166 4.43 0.60 20.01
CA GLN A 166 4.83 1.93 19.54
C GLN A 166 5.62 1.85 18.21
N GLU A 167 6.29 0.73 17.96
CA GLU A 167 7.15 0.53 16.79
C GLU A 167 6.37 0.28 15.49
N ASP A 168 5.06 0.03 15.59
CA ASP A 168 4.17 -0.20 14.44
C ASP A 168 4.01 1.07 13.55
N LYS A 169 3.83 2.25 14.15
CA LYS A 169 3.47 3.50 13.45
C LYS A 169 4.53 3.96 12.46
N PRO A 170 5.83 4.04 12.80
CA PRO A 170 6.85 4.46 11.84
C PRO A 170 6.91 3.54 10.61
N VAL A 171 6.77 2.23 10.82
CA VAL A 171 6.77 1.22 9.74
C VAL A 171 5.53 1.36 8.88
N TYR A 172 4.36 1.43 9.52
CA TYR A 172 3.06 1.57 8.87
C TYR A 172 2.97 2.83 8.01
N TRP A 173 3.27 4.00 8.58
CA TRP A 173 3.19 5.27 7.85
C TRP A 173 4.24 5.36 6.74
N GLY A 174 5.48 4.94 7.02
CA GLY A 174 6.53 4.93 6.00
C GLY A 174 6.18 4.05 4.79
N ALA A 175 5.51 2.92 5.02
CA ALA A 175 5.04 2.04 3.95
C ALA A 175 3.91 2.67 3.13
N LEU A 176 2.93 3.26 3.80
CA LEU A 176 1.80 3.91 3.13
C LEU A 176 2.20 5.13 2.32
N ASP A 177 3.03 6.01 2.88
CA ASP A 177 3.53 7.18 2.16
C ASP A 177 4.32 6.76 0.92
N THR A 178 5.19 5.76 1.07
CA THR A 178 5.94 5.19 -0.05
C THR A 178 5.02 4.65 -1.14
N TYR A 179 3.96 3.92 -0.76
CA TYR A 179 3.01 3.34 -1.70
C TYR A 179 2.18 4.41 -2.43
N LEU A 180 1.61 5.37 -1.69
CA LEU A 180 0.80 6.45 -2.24
C LEU A 180 1.61 7.35 -3.18
N ASP A 181 2.84 7.71 -2.80
CA ASP A 181 3.72 8.51 -3.66
C ASP A 181 4.13 7.74 -4.92
N THR A 182 4.33 6.43 -4.81
CA THR A 182 4.60 5.58 -5.98
C THR A 182 3.40 5.54 -6.93
N ILE A 183 2.18 5.38 -6.41
CA ILE A 183 0.95 5.46 -7.23
C ILE A 183 0.86 6.81 -7.93
N ARG A 184 1.04 7.92 -7.20
CA ARG A 184 0.95 9.28 -7.75
C ARG A 184 1.95 9.49 -8.90
N LEU A 185 3.17 9.00 -8.73
CA LEU A 185 4.23 9.11 -9.74
C LEU A 185 3.92 8.24 -10.96
N CYS A 186 3.54 6.97 -10.77
CA CYS A 186 3.18 6.07 -11.86
C CYS A 186 1.95 6.56 -12.63
N ARG A 187 0.96 7.16 -11.94
CA ARG A 187 -0.22 7.74 -12.58
C ARG A 187 0.16 8.84 -13.57
N ARG A 188 1.14 9.69 -13.23
CA ARG A 188 1.60 10.76 -14.11
C ARG A 188 2.41 10.24 -15.31
N GLN A 189 3.15 9.15 -15.13
CA GLN A 189 3.94 8.51 -16.18
C GLN A 189 3.10 7.77 -17.22
N ASN A 190 1.99 7.17 -16.79
CA ASN A 190 1.14 6.31 -17.62
C ASN A 190 -0.01 7.04 -18.34
N LEU A 191 -0.12 8.36 -18.13
CA LEU A 191 -0.97 9.29 -18.89
C LEU A 191 -0.14 9.87 -20.05
#